data_AF-A0A9D5IUE7-F1
#
_entry.id   AF-A0A9D5IUE7-F1
#
_cell.length_a   1.000
_cell.length_b   1.000
_cell.length_c   1.000
_cell.angle_alpha   90.00
_cell.angle_beta   90.00
_cell.angle_gamma   90.00
#
_symmetry.space_group_name_H-M   'P 1'
#
loop_
_entity.id
_entity.type
_entity.pdbx_description
1 polymer ?
#
loop_
_entity_poly.entity_id
_entity_poly.type
_entity_poly.pdbx_seq_one_letter_code
_entity_poly.pdbx_strand_id
1 'polypeptide(L)'
;MAQHQSLCVHAHFYQPPREDPFTGIIPHEPGALPFSNWNERIYETCYKPNAELGNFNKISFNLGPTLIHWLKDAHPEVLTQIVQADHENYERYGVGNAIAQGYNHTILPLAIRRDKQTQIQWGIRDFEITFNRKPQGMWLPETAVDMETLELLVDNGIEFTILAPWQADVHEVNPRKAYQVLLPNHKSIKVFFYHSGISSRISFDPCSTENADQFIREYVKGEFSTRGEDQMLLVASDGELYGHHQTYRDKFLSYLLNGSLSCQNIEFSFPALQLQKQKVIPLVKIKENTSWSCHHGVERWRGVCSCTLNSEWKKPLREALNQLSRGIDQIYFESCQEILKNPWESRDRFIEVILGEQKYSDWLMNKTHYPASAADSAKIRSMLQAQVERQRMFTSCGWFFEDFDRIEPKNNVIYAAHAIWLTRLASGVDLAPSAIPALDKARSWRTGLTASQVFNDALKRFEN
;
A
#
# COMPACT_ATOMS: atom_id res chain seq x y z
N MET A 1 -36.43 -5.25 -17.65
CA MET A 1 -35.77 -4.36 -16.67
C MET A 1 -34.75 -3.54 -17.45
N ALA A 2 -34.62 -2.25 -17.17
CA ALA A 2 -33.55 -1.45 -17.77
C ALA A 2 -32.21 -2.02 -17.31
N GLN A 3 -31.27 -2.21 -18.24
CA GLN A 3 -29.95 -2.71 -17.96
C GLN A 3 -29.09 -1.55 -17.43
N HIS A 4 -28.55 -1.66 -16.20
CA HIS A 4 -27.66 -0.62 -15.67
C HIS A 4 -26.21 -0.94 -16.02
N GLN A 5 -25.57 -0.02 -16.73
CA GLN A 5 -24.15 -0.08 -17.04
C GLN A 5 -23.43 0.92 -16.15
N SER A 6 -22.33 0.49 -15.54
CA SER A 6 -21.52 1.38 -14.72
C SER A 6 -20.03 1.19 -14.95
N LEU A 7 -19.27 2.27 -14.81
CA LEU A 7 -17.82 2.28 -14.84
C LEU A 7 -17.29 2.53 -13.42
N CYS A 8 -16.39 1.66 -12.97
CA CYS A 8 -15.62 1.84 -11.76
C CYS A 8 -14.17 2.15 -12.14
N VAL A 9 -13.72 3.36 -11.85
CA VAL A 9 -12.31 3.73 -11.89
C VAL A 9 -11.75 3.53 -10.49
N HIS A 10 -10.81 2.60 -10.33
CA HIS A 10 -10.06 2.43 -9.08
C HIS A 10 -8.71 3.14 -9.18
N ALA A 11 -8.43 4.04 -8.25
CA ALA A 11 -7.19 4.80 -8.19
C ALA A 11 -6.41 4.47 -6.91
N HIS A 12 -5.21 3.92 -7.08
CA HIS A 12 -4.29 3.60 -5.99
C HIS A 12 -3.37 4.79 -5.69
N PHE A 13 -3.59 5.52 -4.58
CA PHE A 13 -2.74 6.66 -4.21
C PHE A 13 -1.75 6.29 -3.12
N TYR A 14 -0.46 6.51 -3.37
CA TYR A 14 0.60 6.14 -2.45
C TYR A 14 1.89 6.90 -2.72
N GLN A 15 2.55 7.33 -1.65
CA GLN A 15 3.95 7.77 -1.68
C GLN A 15 4.78 6.92 -0.71
N PRO A 16 5.98 6.45 -1.11
CA PRO A 16 6.88 5.84 -0.16
C PRO A 16 7.24 6.84 0.95
N PRO A 17 7.61 6.35 2.15
CA PRO A 17 8.14 7.25 3.15
C PRO A 17 9.43 7.91 2.63
N ARG A 18 9.48 9.23 2.73
CA ARG A 18 10.56 10.11 2.22
C ARG A 18 11.25 10.89 3.31
N GLU A 19 10.72 10.84 4.52
CA GLU A 19 11.28 11.49 5.70
C GLU A 19 12.66 10.91 5.98
N ASP A 20 13.63 11.79 6.23
CA ASP A 20 14.91 11.36 6.77
C ASP A 20 14.66 10.76 8.18
N PRO A 21 15.06 9.50 8.44
CA PRO A 21 14.67 8.83 9.69
C PRO A 21 15.30 9.42 10.94
N PHE A 22 16.33 10.25 10.79
CA PHE A 22 16.96 10.96 11.90
C PHE A 22 16.21 12.25 12.24
N THR A 23 15.75 13.00 11.24
CA THR A 23 15.07 14.30 11.47
C THR A 23 13.55 14.21 11.48
N GLY A 24 12.97 13.17 10.87
CA GLY A 24 11.54 13.07 10.59
C GLY A 24 11.04 14.03 9.50
N ILE A 25 11.94 14.74 8.81
CA ILE A 25 11.60 15.77 7.82
C ILE A 25 11.89 15.25 6.42
N ILE A 26 11.00 15.55 5.46
CA ILE A 26 11.26 15.30 4.04
C ILE A 26 12.28 16.34 3.53
N PRO A 27 13.47 15.91 3.08
CA PRO A 27 14.50 16.82 2.60
C PRO A 27 14.08 17.50 1.29
N HIS A 28 14.84 18.51 0.88
CA HIS A 28 14.72 19.02 -0.49
C HIS A 28 15.14 17.95 -1.49
N GLU A 29 14.26 17.63 -2.44
CA GLU A 29 14.49 16.57 -3.42
C GLU A 29 14.80 17.17 -4.80
N PRO A 30 15.99 16.92 -5.36
CA PRO A 30 16.30 17.27 -6.74
C PRO A 30 15.27 16.64 -7.70
N GLY A 31 14.77 17.46 -8.63
CA GLY A 31 13.74 17.04 -9.59
C GLY A 31 12.31 17.40 -9.20
N ALA A 32 12.05 17.84 -7.96
CA ALA A 32 10.74 18.32 -7.54
C ALA A 32 10.44 19.79 -7.87
N LEU A 33 11.40 20.52 -8.44
CA LEU A 33 11.26 21.95 -8.74
C LEU A 33 9.99 22.28 -9.56
N PRO A 34 9.32 23.40 -9.27
CA PRO A 34 9.70 24.47 -8.32
C PRO A 34 9.38 24.15 -6.83
N PHE A 35 8.88 22.96 -6.53
CA PHE A 35 8.55 22.55 -5.16
C PHE A 35 9.79 22.06 -4.40
N SER A 36 9.68 22.05 -3.07
CA SER A 36 10.74 21.59 -2.18
C SER A 36 10.99 20.08 -2.31
N ASN A 37 9.93 19.28 -2.43
CA ASN A 37 9.99 17.82 -2.49
C ASN A 37 8.87 17.22 -3.37
N TRP A 38 8.95 15.92 -3.65
CA TRP A 38 7.99 15.25 -4.53
C TRP A 38 6.59 15.18 -3.94
N ASN A 39 6.43 15.08 -2.62
CA ASN A 39 5.10 15.07 -2.00
C ASN A 39 4.34 16.38 -2.28
N GLU A 40 4.99 17.54 -2.07
CA GLU A 40 4.42 18.86 -2.38
C GLU A 40 4.07 19.00 -3.87
N ARG A 41 4.97 18.55 -4.75
CA ARG A 41 4.74 18.61 -6.19
C ARG A 41 3.53 17.76 -6.60
N ILE A 42 3.41 16.54 -6.09
CA ILE A 42 2.32 15.62 -6.44
C ILE A 42 1.01 16.10 -5.81
N TYR A 43 1.05 16.67 -4.61
CA TYR A 43 -0.12 17.32 -4.02
C TYR A 43 -0.72 18.39 -4.91
N GLU A 44 0.08 19.36 -5.36
CA GLU A 44 -0.40 20.45 -6.23
C GLU A 44 -0.83 19.97 -7.62
N THR A 45 -0.22 18.90 -8.12
CA THR A 45 -0.48 18.41 -9.49
C THR A 45 -1.49 17.27 -9.57
N CYS A 46 -1.88 16.66 -8.45
CA CYS A 46 -2.78 15.51 -8.42
C CYS A 46 -3.77 15.54 -7.25
N TYR A 47 -3.31 15.47 -5.99
CA TYR A 47 -4.24 15.23 -4.88
C TYR A 47 -5.23 16.37 -4.68
N LYS A 48 -4.72 17.60 -4.62
CA LYS A 48 -5.53 18.81 -4.48
C LYS A 48 -6.51 19.01 -5.64
N PRO A 49 -6.09 19.03 -6.93
CA PRO A 49 -7.04 19.24 -8.02
C PRO A 49 -8.09 18.12 -8.13
N ASN A 50 -7.76 16.86 -7.83
CA ASN A 50 -8.76 15.79 -7.83
C ASN A 50 -9.77 15.92 -6.69
N ALA A 51 -9.34 16.39 -5.51
CA ALA A 51 -10.24 16.69 -4.39
C ALA A 51 -11.16 17.87 -4.73
N GLU A 52 -10.61 18.98 -5.22
CA GLU A 52 -11.36 20.20 -5.58
C GLU A 52 -12.36 19.97 -6.72
N LEU A 53 -12.05 19.07 -7.67
CA LEU A 53 -12.94 18.68 -8.76
C LEU A 53 -14.00 17.65 -8.35
N GLY A 54 -13.98 17.15 -7.11
CA GLY A 54 -14.92 16.14 -6.61
C GLY A 54 -14.72 14.74 -7.23
N ASN A 55 -13.52 14.44 -7.76
CA ASN A 55 -13.25 13.14 -8.38
C ASN A 55 -13.32 12.01 -7.36
N PHE A 56 -12.87 12.26 -6.12
CA PHE A 56 -12.95 11.30 -5.01
C PHE A 56 -14.38 10.87 -4.66
N ASN A 57 -15.42 11.64 -5.02
CA ASN A 57 -16.82 11.24 -4.82
C ASN A 57 -17.27 10.13 -5.80
N LYS A 58 -16.54 9.93 -6.90
CA LYS A 58 -17.01 9.13 -8.04
C LYS A 58 -16.08 7.99 -8.46
N ILE A 59 -14.84 7.99 -7.96
CA ILE A 59 -13.89 6.87 -8.14
C ILE A 59 -13.96 5.92 -6.94
N SER A 60 -13.52 4.67 -7.11
CA SER A 60 -13.03 3.88 -5.99
C SER A 60 -11.57 4.22 -5.74
N PHE A 61 -11.12 4.23 -4.49
CA PHE A 61 -9.72 4.58 -4.21
C PHE A 61 -9.20 3.95 -2.93
N ASN A 62 -7.88 3.96 -2.78
CA ASN A 62 -7.22 3.84 -1.50
C ASN A 62 -6.20 4.98 -1.36
N LEU A 63 -5.95 5.44 -0.13
CA LEU A 63 -4.77 6.25 0.19
C LEU A 63 -3.86 5.43 1.10
N GLY A 64 -2.58 5.36 0.75
CA GLY A 64 -1.58 4.70 1.59
C GLY A 64 -1.35 5.46 2.91
N PRO A 65 -1.13 4.77 4.05
CA PRO A 65 -0.96 5.43 5.35
C PRO A 65 0.13 6.50 5.42
N THR A 66 1.25 6.28 4.73
CA THR A 66 2.33 7.28 4.59
C THR A 66 1.84 8.59 3.97
N LEU A 67 1.02 8.50 2.93
CA LEU A 67 0.41 9.66 2.28
C LEU A 67 -0.64 10.32 3.17
N ILE A 68 -1.47 9.52 3.85
CA ILE A 68 -2.48 10.01 4.80
C ILE A 68 -1.82 10.85 5.89
N HIS A 69 -0.74 10.35 6.50
CA HIS A 69 -0.06 11.03 7.60
C HIS A 69 0.57 12.34 7.14
N TRP A 70 1.23 12.32 5.99
CA TRP A 70 1.79 13.53 5.42
C TRP A 70 0.70 14.57 5.08
N LEU A 71 -0.41 14.16 4.46
CA LEU A 71 -1.53 15.07 4.17
C LEU A 71 -2.16 15.62 5.44
N LYS A 72 -2.29 14.80 6.50
CA LYS A 72 -2.85 15.23 7.79
C LYS A 72 -2.04 16.37 8.40
N ASP A 73 -0.72 16.32 8.28
CA ASP A 73 0.17 17.31 8.90
C ASP A 73 0.40 18.53 7.99
N ALA A 74 0.57 18.31 6.68
CA ALA A 74 0.93 19.35 5.72
C ALA A 74 -0.28 20.07 5.07
N HIS A 75 -1.33 19.31 4.72
CA HIS A 75 -2.48 19.78 3.93
C HIS A 75 -3.82 19.19 4.42
N PRO A 76 -4.17 19.40 5.72
CA PRO A 76 -5.32 18.75 6.36
C PRO A 76 -6.66 19.08 5.69
N GLU A 77 -6.77 20.22 5.01
CA GLU A 77 -7.95 20.65 4.28
C GLU A 77 -8.27 19.72 3.10
N VAL A 78 -7.25 19.26 2.36
CA VAL A 78 -7.44 18.33 1.24
C VAL A 78 -7.75 16.93 1.75
N LEU A 79 -7.07 16.47 2.82
CA LEU A 79 -7.43 15.18 3.44
C LEU A 79 -8.89 15.17 3.90
N THR A 80 -9.34 16.26 4.52
CA THR A 80 -10.74 16.40 4.98
C THR A 80 -11.72 16.32 3.80
N GLN A 81 -11.43 16.96 2.67
CA GLN A 81 -12.27 16.86 1.46
C GLN A 81 -12.34 15.43 0.92
N ILE A 82 -11.22 14.71 0.89
CA ILE A 82 -11.15 13.32 0.42
C ILE A 82 -11.96 12.39 1.34
N VAL A 83 -11.83 12.55 2.66
CA VAL A 83 -12.60 11.78 3.64
C VAL A 83 -14.10 12.09 3.54
N GLN A 84 -14.47 13.36 3.37
CA GLN A 84 -15.85 13.78 3.19
C GLN A 84 -16.47 13.15 1.94
N ALA A 85 -15.71 13.02 0.85
CA ALA A 85 -16.19 12.38 -0.38
C ALA A 85 -16.55 10.89 -0.19
N ASP A 86 -15.81 10.17 0.65
CA ASP A 86 -16.17 8.81 1.04
C ASP A 86 -17.38 8.77 1.98
N HIS A 87 -17.45 9.71 2.93
CA HIS A 87 -18.56 9.82 3.87
C HIS A 87 -19.89 10.06 3.14
N GLU A 88 -19.92 10.96 2.15
CA GLU A 88 -21.11 11.22 1.33
C GLU A 88 -21.59 9.97 0.57
N ASN A 89 -20.66 9.14 0.08
CA ASN A 89 -21.01 7.85 -0.52
C ASN A 89 -21.58 6.89 0.52
N TYR A 90 -20.99 6.85 1.72
CA TYR A 90 -21.49 6.03 2.82
C TYR A 90 -22.89 6.45 3.27
N GLU A 91 -23.17 7.74 3.40
CA GLU A 91 -24.51 8.25 3.74
C GLU A 91 -25.53 7.91 2.65
N ARG A 92 -25.13 8.03 1.38
CA ARG A 92 -26.02 7.81 0.23
C ARG A 92 -26.33 6.34 -0.05
N TYR A 93 -25.34 5.46 0.09
CA TYR A 93 -25.42 4.06 -0.34
C TYR A 93 -25.28 3.04 0.81
N GLY A 94 -25.01 3.50 2.03
CA GLY A 94 -24.68 2.65 3.17
C GLY A 94 -23.28 2.03 3.10
N VAL A 95 -22.50 2.34 2.06
CA VAL A 95 -21.15 1.81 1.80
C VAL A 95 -20.28 2.89 1.17
N GLY A 96 -19.01 2.94 1.56
CA GLY A 96 -18.04 3.90 1.04
C GLY A 96 -17.28 3.38 -0.17
N ASN A 97 -16.61 4.29 -0.88
CA ASN A 97 -15.82 4.03 -2.07
C ASN A 97 -14.30 3.96 -1.81
N ALA A 98 -13.86 4.37 -0.62
CA ALA A 98 -12.51 4.17 -0.11
C ALA A 98 -12.29 2.76 0.46
N ILE A 99 -11.11 2.19 0.20
CA ILE A 99 -10.65 0.91 0.75
C ILE A 99 -9.32 1.07 1.50
N ALA A 100 -9.03 0.18 2.45
CA ALA A 100 -7.78 0.21 3.20
C ALA A 100 -6.59 -0.26 2.33
N GLN A 101 -5.37 -0.13 2.84
CA GLN A 101 -4.15 -0.61 2.19
C GLN A 101 -3.24 -1.28 3.23
N GLY A 102 -2.42 -2.26 2.83
CA GLY A 102 -1.31 -2.72 3.66
C GLY A 102 -0.37 -1.57 4.06
N TYR A 103 -0.05 -1.49 5.35
CA TYR A 103 0.41 -0.24 5.98
C TYR A 103 1.68 0.39 5.39
N ASN A 104 2.78 -0.36 5.33
CA ASN A 104 4.06 0.11 4.76
C ASN A 104 4.20 -0.23 3.27
N HIS A 105 3.10 -0.54 2.59
CA HIS A 105 3.12 -1.01 1.20
C HIS A 105 4.07 -2.21 0.98
N THR A 106 4.15 -3.12 1.95
CA THR A 106 4.95 -4.33 1.89
C THR A 106 4.33 -5.35 0.94
N ILE A 107 5.13 -6.02 0.13
CA ILE A 107 4.69 -7.17 -0.69
C ILE A 107 4.31 -8.32 0.24
N LEU A 108 3.02 -8.44 0.55
CA LEU A 108 2.53 -9.34 1.59
C LEU A 108 2.94 -10.79 1.35
N PRO A 109 2.86 -11.39 0.14
CA PRO A 109 3.28 -12.78 -0.07
C PRO A 109 4.76 -13.05 0.24
N LEU A 110 5.61 -12.02 0.28
CA LEU A 110 7.03 -12.14 0.63
C LEU A 110 7.31 -11.92 2.13
N ALA A 111 6.30 -11.56 2.91
CA ALA A 111 6.39 -11.38 4.35
C ALA A 111 6.02 -12.68 5.07
N ILE A 112 6.55 -12.88 6.28
CA ILE A 112 6.10 -13.99 7.13
C ILE A 112 4.67 -13.71 7.62
N ARG A 113 3.91 -14.76 7.94
CA ARG A 113 2.51 -14.68 8.41
C ARG A 113 2.29 -13.59 9.47
N ARG A 114 3.19 -13.49 10.45
CA ARG A 114 3.09 -12.52 11.54
C ARG A 114 3.18 -11.07 11.05
N ASP A 115 4.03 -10.79 10.07
CA ASP A 115 4.16 -9.45 9.50
C ASP A 115 3.02 -9.14 8.55
N LYS A 116 2.54 -10.12 7.77
CA LYS A 116 1.30 -9.97 6.99
C LYS A 116 0.15 -9.49 7.88
N GLN A 117 -0.04 -10.17 9.01
CA GLN A 117 -1.06 -9.81 10.00
C GLN A 117 -0.92 -8.37 10.49
N THR A 118 0.30 -7.94 10.82
CA THR A 118 0.58 -6.56 11.26
C THR A 118 0.29 -5.53 10.18
N GLN A 119 0.77 -5.75 8.96
CA GLN A 119 0.55 -4.80 7.85
C GLN A 119 -0.95 -4.64 7.55
N ILE A 120 -1.72 -5.73 7.66
CA ILE A 120 -3.18 -5.72 7.50
C ILE A 120 -3.83 -4.98 8.67
N GLN A 121 -3.52 -5.35 9.92
CA GLN A 121 -4.14 -4.73 11.10
C GLN A 121 -3.82 -3.23 11.22
N TRP A 122 -2.57 -2.85 10.97
CA TRP A 122 -2.16 -1.45 10.99
C TRP A 122 -2.85 -0.66 9.89
N GLY A 123 -2.94 -1.23 8.67
CA GLY A 123 -3.65 -0.62 7.55
C GLY A 123 -5.15 -0.42 7.82
N ILE A 124 -5.80 -1.42 8.45
CA ILE A 124 -7.19 -1.31 8.88
C ILE A 124 -7.35 -0.23 9.94
N ARG A 125 -6.45 -0.20 10.94
CA ARG A 125 -6.58 0.77 12.03
C ARG A 125 -6.38 2.21 11.56
N ASP A 126 -5.40 2.42 10.68
CA ASP A 126 -5.17 3.71 10.03
C ASP A 126 -6.38 4.20 9.24
N PHE A 127 -7.00 3.28 8.47
CA PHE A 127 -8.23 3.55 7.76
C PHE A 127 -9.38 3.91 8.71
N GLU A 128 -9.58 3.14 9.78
CA GLU A 128 -10.66 3.38 10.75
C GLU A 128 -10.58 4.75 11.40
N ILE A 129 -9.38 5.21 11.77
CA ILE A 129 -9.19 6.54 12.37
C ILE A 129 -9.43 7.63 11.34
N THR A 130 -8.92 7.44 10.13
CA THR A 130 -8.97 8.45 9.06
C THR A 130 -10.37 8.64 8.52
N PHE A 131 -11.08 7.55 8.22
CA PHE A 131 -12.39 7.56 7.58
C PHE A 131 -13.57 7.36 8.55
N ASN A 132 -13.29 7.13 9.84
CA ASN A 132 -14.29 6.92 10.89
C ASN A 132 -15.31 5.80 10.57
N ARG A 133 -14.85 4.74 9.87
CA ARG A 133 -15.62 3.53 9.58
C ARG A 133 -14.69 2.35 9.32
N LYS A 134 -15.23 1.14 9.37
CA LYS A 134 -14.47 -0.06 8.98
C LYS A 134 -14.32 -0.15 7.44
N PRO A 135 -13.16 -0.59 6.94
CA PRO A 135 -12.99 -0.86 5.51
C PRO A 135 -13.67 -2.18 5.13
N GLN A 136 -14.41 -2.19 4.01
CA GLN A 136 -14.92 -3.44 3.42
C GLN A 136 -13.90 -4.11 2.48
N GLY A 137 -13.07 -3.30 1.84
CA GLY A 137 -12.04 -3.77 0.92
C GLY A 137 -10.64 -3.40 1.41
N MET A 138 -9.64 -4.10 0.87
CA MET A 138 -8.24 -3.72 1.04
C MET A 138 -7.47 -3.85 -0.28
N TRP A 139 -6.74 -2.80 -0.66
CA TRP A 139 -5.73 -2.82 -1.70
C TRP A 139 -4.48 -3.54 -1.19
N LEU A 140 -4.13 -4.63 -1.86
CA LEU A 140 -2.87 -5.32 -1.61
C LEU A 140 -1.75 -4.56 -2.32
N PRO A 141 -0.62 -4.24 -1.66
CA PRO A 141 0.52 -3.59 -2.31
C PRO A 141 0.93 -4.33 -3.58
N GLU A 142 0.94 -3.62 -4.71
CA GLU A 142 1.19 -4.17 -6.06
C GLU A 142 0.21 -5.26 -6.50
N THR A 143 -0.99 -5.29 -5.90
CA THR A 143 -1.96 -6.39 -5.95
C THR A 143 -1.33 -7.77 -5.67
N ALA A 144 -0.23 -7.79 -4.92
CA ALA A 144 0.53 -9.01 -4.69
C ALA A 144 -0.26 -9.97 -3.78
N VAL A 145 -0.53 -11.18 -4.25
CA VAL A 145 -1.49 -12.07 -3.61
C VAL A 145 -1.01 -13.52 -3.49
N ASP A 146 -1.34 -14.15 -2.38
CA ASP A 146 -1.30 -15.60 -2.14
C ASP A 146 -2.52 -15.99 -1.27
N MET A 147 -2.78 -17.29 -1.12
CA MET A 147 -3.96 -17.76 -0.36
C MET A 147 -3.87 -17.38 1.11
N GLU A 148 -2.68 -17.43 1.73
CA GLU A 148 -2.48 -17.01 3.12
C GLU A 148 -2.85 -15.54 3.33
N THR A 149 -2.48 -14.64 2.40
CA THR A 149 -2.83 -13.22 2.50
C THR A 149 -4.34 -13.04 2.45
N LEU A 150 -5.04 -13.73 1.55
CA LEU A 150 -6.50 -13.68 1.46
C LEU A 150 -7.18 -14.24 2.72
N GLU A 151 -6.64 -15.29 3.33
CA GLU A 151 -7.12 -15.80 4.63
C GLU A 151 -7.00 -14.74 5.72
N LEU A 152 -5.83 -14.10 5.83
CA LEU A 152 -5.60 -13.06 6.83
C LEU A 152 -6.50 -11.84 6.60
N LEU A 153 -6.78 -11.45 5.36
CA LEU A 153 -7.76 -10.41 5.06
C LEU A 153 -9.13 -10.75 5.66
N VAL A 154 -9.64 -11.96 5.40
CA VAL A 154 -10.95 -12.40 5.92
C VAL A 154 -10.94 -12.52 7.44
N ASP A 155 -9.85 -13.02 8.03
CA ASP A 155 -9.70 -13.11 9.48
C ASP A 155 -9.75 -11.74 10.17
N ASN A 156 -9.36 -10.66 9.47
CA ASN A 156 -9.45 -9.29 9.94
C ASN A 156 -10.71 -8.55 9.45
N GLY A 157 -11.68 -9.25 8.85
CA GLY A 157 -12.98 -8.69 8.47
C GLY A 157 -13.02 -7.96 7.12
N ILE A 158 -11.99 -8.10 6.28
CA ILE A 158 -12.02 -7.60 4.90
C ILE A 158 -12.86 -8.53 4.03
N GLU A 159 -13.77 -7.95 3.26
CA GLU A 159 -14.73 -8.68 2.44
C GLU A 159 -14.29 -8.86 0.99
N PHE A 160 -13.50 -7.91 0.45
CA PHE A 160 -13.03 -7.98 -0.93
C PHE A 160 -11.65 -7.37 -1.18
N THR A 161 -11.07 -7.72 -2.33
CA THR A 161 -9.89 -7.05 -2.89
C THR A 161 -9.99 -6.94 -4.42
N ILE A 162 -9.05 -6.22 -5.04
CA ILE A 162 -8.95 -6.01 -6.48
C ILE A 162 -7.66 -6.66 -6.98
N LEU A 163 -7.74 -7.43 -8.06
CA LEU A 163 -6.63 -8.16 -8.66
C LEU A 163 -6.57 -7.92 -10.17
N ALA A 164 -5.42 -8.22 -10.76
CA ALA A 164 -5.22 -8.26 -12.19
C ALA A 164 -5.77 -9.55 -12.82
N PRO A 165 -6.26 -9.50 -14.07
CA PRO A 165 -6.95 -10.64 -14.69
C PRO A 165 -6.06 -11.89 -14.85
N TRP A 166 -4.75 -11.72 -15.05
CA TRP A 166 -3.81 -12.85 -15.15
C TRP A 166 -3.55 -13.58 -13.82
N GLN A 167 -3.94 -12.97 -12.69
CA GLN A 167 -3.84 -13.57 -11.36
C GLN A 167 -4.94 -14.60 -11.10
N ALA A 168 -5.97 -14.65 -11.96
CA ALA A 168 -6.93 -15.74 -11.93
C ALA A 168 -6.32 -17.04 -12.47
N ASP A 169 -6.70 -18.17 -11.88
CA ASP A 169 -6.35 -19.52 -12.33
C ASP A 169 -7.40 -20.06 -13.31
N VAL A 170 -7.74 -19.23 -14.30
CA VAL A 170 -8.61 -19.54 -15.43
C VAL A 170 -8.07 -18.82 -16.66
N HIS A 171 -8.51 -19.22 -17.85
CA HIS A 171 -8.06 -18.61 -19.11
C HIS A 171 -8.47 -17.13 -19.23
N GLU A 172 -9.72 -16.82 -18.86
CA GLU A 172 -10.28 -15.48 -18.99
C GLU A 172 -11.25 -15.20 -17.83
N VAL A 173 -11.20 -13.97 -17.32
CA VAL A 173 -12.14 -13.45 -16.33
C VAL A 173 -12.87 -12.28 -16.93
N ASN A 174 -14.19 -12.25 -16.73
CA ASN A 174 -15.02 -11.10 -17.09
C ASN A 174 -14.83 -10.00 -16.02
N PRO A 175 -14.31 -8.80 -16.37
CA PRO A 175 -14.05 -7.70 -15.44
C PRO A 175 -15.31 -6.92 -15.03
N ARG A 176 -16.50 -7.39 -15.42
CA ARG A 176 -17.79 -6.73 -15.16
C ARG A 176 -18.51 -7.20 -13.89
N LYS A 177 -17.87 -8.07 -13.09
CA LYS A 177 -18.46 -8.73 -11.92
C LYS A 177 -17.43 -9.15 -10.89
N ALA A 178 -17.87 -9.32 -9.65
CA ALA A 178 -17.13 -9.96 -8.58
C ALA A 178 -17.09 -11.48 -8.76
N TYR A 179 -16.05 -12.10 -8.23
CA TYR A 179 -15.89 -13.55 -8.09
C TYR A 179 -15.67 -13.91 -6.64
N GLN A 180 -15.86 -15.18 -6.30
CA GLN A 180 -15.64 -15.70 -4.96
C GLN A 180 -14.49 -16.70 -4.96
N VAL A 181 -13.48 -16.43 -4.14
CA VAL A 181 -12.36 -17.33 -3.90
C VAL A 181 -12.65 -18.13 -2.63
N LEU A 182 -12.66 -19.45 -2.75
CA LEU A 182 -12.79 -20.35 -1.59
C LEU A 182 -11.42 -20.51 -0.92
N LEU A 183 -11.38 -20.31 0.38
CA LEU A 183 -10.17 -20.41 1.19
C LEU A 183 -10.09 -21.78 1.89
N PRO A 184 -8.88 -22.28 2.19
CA PRO A 184 -8.67 -23.56 2.88
C PRO A 184 -9.50 -23.77 4.16
N ASN A 185 -9.78 -22.71 4.91
CA ASN A 185 -10.57 -22.73 6.15
C ASN A 185 -12.10 -22.67 5.95
N HIS A 186 -12.60 -23.03 4.77
CA HIS A 186 -14.01 -22.92 4.35
C HIS A 186 -14.59 -21.50 4.37
N LYS A 187 -13.77 -20.48 4.63
CA LYS A 187 -14.15 -19.08 4.41
C LYS A 187 -13.98 -18.74 2.93
N SER A 188 -14.35 -17.53 2.59
CA SER A 188 -14.21 -17.03 1.22
C SER A 188 -14.09 -15.53 1.20
N ILE A 189 -13.44 -15.02 0.16
CA ILE A 189 -13.29 -13.60 -0.11
C ILE A 189 -13.77 -13.27 -1.51
N LYS A 190 -14.30 -12.07 -1.70
CA LYS A 190 -14.72 -11.59 -3.01
C LYS A 190 -13.53 -10.93 -3.70
N VAL A 191 -13.36 -11.18 -4.99
CA VAL A 191 -12.30 -10.55 -5.78
C VAL A 191 -12.90 -9.91 -7.01
N PHE A 192 -12.43 -8.71 -7.32
CA PHE A 192 -12.72 -8.02 -8.57
C PHE A 192 -11.49 -8.07 -9.46
N PHE A 193 -11.68 -8.37 -10.74
CA PHE A 193 -10.62 -8.29 -11.74
C PHE A 193 -10.81 -7.03 -12.58
N TYR A 194 -9.78 -6.20 -12.69
CA TYR A 194 -9.84 -5.03 -13.56
C TYR A 194 -9.68 -5.41 -15.04
N HIS A 195 -10.19 -4.56 -15.92
CA HIS A 195 -10.02 -4.70 -17.36
C HIS A 195 -8.61 -4.26 -17.76
N SER A 196 -7.74 -5.21 -18.13
CA SER A 196 -6.33 -4.95 -18.43
C SER A 196 -6.12 -3.97 -19.59
N GLY A 197 -6.81 -4.18 -20.72
CA GLY A 197 -6.61 -3.34 -21.92
C GLY A 197 -6.86 -1.85 -21.66
N ILE A 198 -8.02 -1.49 -21.10
CA ILE A 198 -8.35 -0.11 -20.75
C ILE A 198 -7.44 0.44 -19.66
N SER A 199 -7.14 -0.35 -18.62
CA SER A 199 -6.24 0.07 -17.53
C SER A 199 -4.85 0.41 -18.07
N SER A 200 -4.28 -0.42 -18.95
CA SER A 200 -3.01 -0.15 -19.62
C SER A 200 -3.06 1.08 -20.52
N ARG A 201 -4.17 1.35 -21.21
CA ARG A 201 -4.34 2.58 -22.01
C ARG A 201 -4.32 3.82 -21.13
N ILE A 202 -5.11 3.81 -20.05
CA ILE A 202 -5.10 4.89 -19.06
C ILE A 202 -3.66 5.14 -18.58
N SER A 203 -2.95 4.08 -18.18
CA SER A 203 -1.60 4.15 -17.62
C SER A 203 -0.51 4.61 -18.59
N PHE A 204 -0.52 4.10 -19.82
CA PHE A 204 0.67 4.12 -20.69
C PHE A 204 0.42 4.68 -22.10
N ASP A 205 -0.83 5.02 -22.43
CA ASP A 205 -1.20 5.65 -23.71
C ASP A 205 -1.82 7.03 -23.45
N PRO A 206 -0.99 8.10 -23.34
CA PRO A 206 -1.48 9.44 -23.02
C PRO A 206 -2.55 9.94 -24.00
N CYS A 207 -2.46 9.56 -25.28
CA CYS A 207 -3.42 9.99 -26.29
C CYS A 207 -4.83 9.45 -26.02
N SER A 208 -4.94 8.27 -25.38
CA SER A 208 -6.25 7.69 -25.03
C SER A 208 -7.03 8.50 -24.00
N THR A 209 -6.36 9.30 -23.17
CA THR A 209 -6.96 10.08 -22.07
C THR A 209 -7.02 11.59 -22.33
N GLU A 210 -6.90 12.01 -23.59
CA GLU A 210 -7.02 13.43 -23.97
C GLU A 210 -8.48 13.89 -24.09
N ASN A 211 -9.40 12.98 -24.44
CA ASN A 211 -10.81 13.29 -24.66
C ASN A 211 -11.71 12.18 -24.08
N ALA A 212 -12.51 12.50 -23.05
CA ALA A 212 -13.34 11.52 -22.37
C ALA A 212 -14.50 10.97 -23.22
N ASP A 213 -15.07 11.77 -24.12
CA ASP A 213 -16.15 11.30 -25.00
C ASP A 213 -15.62 10.28 -26.02
N GLN A 214 -14.44 10.55 -26.58
CA GLN A 214 -13.76 9.62 -27.47
C GLN A 214 -13.36 8.36 -26.72
N PHE A 215 -12.78 8.50 -25.52
CA PHE A 215 -12.39 7.37 -24.68
C PHE A 215 -13.57 6.42 -24.41
N ILE A 216 -14.73 6.96 -24.04
CA ILE A 216 -15.93 6.14 -23.81
C ILE A 216 -16.36 5.42 -25.09
N ARG A 217 -16.46 6.14 -26.22
CA ARG A 217 -16.93 5.56 -27.48
C ARG A 217 -16.01 4.47 -28.00
N GLU A 218 -14.70 4.67 -27.91
CA GLU A 218 -13.70 3.77 -28.50
C GLU A 218 -13.36 2.59 -27.60
N TYR A 219 -13.29 2.79 -26.28
CA TYR A 219 -12.70 1.79 -25.38
C TYR A 219 -13.67 1.23 -24.33
N VAL A 220 -14.68 1.98 -23.90
CA VAL A 220 -15.54 1.56 -22.77
C VAL A 220 -16.86 0.96 -23.26
N LYS A 221 -17.53 1.61 -24.21
CA LYS A 221 -18.89 1.23 -24.61
C LYS A 221 -18.98 -0.18 -25.19
N GLY A 222 -17.97 -0.59 -25.96
CA GLY A 222 -17.89 -1.91 -26.58
C GLY A 222 -17.74 -3.06 -25.57
N GLU A 223 -17.30 -2.76 -24.34
CA GLU A 223 -17.09 -3.77 -23.31
C GLU A 223 -18.38 -4.18 -22.59
N PHE A 224 -19.45 -3.39 -22.67
CA PHE A 224 -20.72 -3.79 -22.07
C PHE A 224 -21.48 -4.74 -23.00
N SER A 225 -22.01 -5.82 -22.43
CA SER A 225 -22.83 -6.77 -23.20
C SER A 225 -24.26 -6.27 -23.29
N THR A 226 -24.99 -6.65 -24.34
CA THR A 226 -26.43 -6.36 -24.47
C THR A 226 -27.34 -7.32 -23.69
N ARG A 227 -26.76 -8.26 -22.92
CA ARG A 227 -27.51 -9.19 -22.06
C ARG A 227 -28.00 -8.41 -20.84
N GLY A 228 -29.31 -8.40 -20.60
CA GLY A 228 -30.02 -7.54 -19.64
C GLY A 228 -29.72 -7.77 -18.15
N GLU A 229 -28.45 -7.88 -17.78
CA GLU A 229 -27.93 -7.93 -16.41
C GLU A 229 -27.21 -6.60 -16.10
N ASP A 230 -27.23 -6.18 -14.83
CA ASP A 230 -26.47 -5.02 -14.38
C ASP A 230 -24.95 -5.32 -14.44
N GLN A 231 -24.16 -4.39 -14.96
CA GLN A 231 -22.73 -4.58 -15.22
C GLN A 231 -21.91 -3.42 -14.65
N MET A 232 -20.81 -3.75 -13.97
CA MET A 232 -19.82 -2.75 -13.55
C MET A 232 -18.46 -3.09 -14.13
N LEU A 233 -18.03 -2.35 -15.15
CA LEU A 233 -16.69 -2.48 -15.71
C LEU A 233 -15.68 -1.82 -14.77
N LEU A 234 -14.75 -2.60 -14.21
CA LEU A 234 -13.70 -2.06 -13.34
C LEU A 234 -12.41 -1.82 -14.12
N VAL A 235 -11.83 -0.64 -13.97
CA VAL A 235 -10.46 -0.30 -14.41
C VAL A 235 -9.64 0.12 -13.20
N ALA A 236 -8.34 -0.12 -13.20
CA ALA A 236 -7.47 0.21 -12.07
C ALA A 236 -6.14 0.81 -12.54
N SER A 237 -5.67 1.85 -11.87
CA SER A 237 -4.35 2.46 -12.11
C SER A 237 -3.79 3.08 -10.83
N ASP A 238 -2.52 3.45 -10.85
CA ASP A 238 -1.99 4.40 -9.89
C ASP A 238 -2.77 5.72 -9.99
N GLY A 239 -3.06 6.33 -8.85
CA GLY A 239 -3.88 7.52 -8.74
C GLY A 239 -3.13 8.79 -9.14
N GLU A 240 -1.81 8.80 -8.94
CA GLU A 240 -0.90 9.88 -9.36
C GLU A 240 -0.89 10.08 -10.88
N LEU A 241 -1.49 9.15 -11.64
CA LEU A 241 -1.76 9.33 -13.06
C LEU A 241 -2.63 10.54 -13.36
N TYR A 242 -3.64 10.79 -12.53
CA TYR A 242 -4.67 11.79 -12.78
C TYR A 242 -4.16 13.19 -12.44
N GLY A 243 -3.20 13.68 -13.23
CA GLY A 243 -2.63 15.03 -13.12
C GLY A 243 -1.11 15.04 -13.02
N HIS A 244 -0.50 14.22 -12.15
CA HIS A 244 0.94 14.28 -11.92
C HIS A 244 1.75 13.57 -13.03
N HIS A 245 1.50 12.28 -13.28
CA HIS A 245 2.20 11.56 -14.36
C HIS A 245 1.69 11.96 -15.75
N GLN A 246 0.42 12.37 -15.85
CA GLN A 246 -0.15 12.89 -17.07
C GLN A 246 -0.91 14.20 -16.79
N THR A 247 -0.37 15.31 -17.28
CA THR A 247 -0.93 16.65 -17.08
C THR A 247 -2.40 16.73 -17.53
N TYR A 248 -3.23 17.39 -16.73
CA TYR A 248 -4.67 17.59 -16.96
C TYR A 248 -5.55 16.33 -16.91
N ARG A 249 -5.03 15.18 -16.47
CA ARG A 249 -5.84 13.96 -16.37
C ARG A 249 -6.81 13.97 -15.18
N ASP A 250 -6.63 14.88 -14.22
CA ASP A 250 -7.63 15.29 -13.24
C ASP A 250 -8.91 15.85 -13.91
N LYS A 251 -8.74 16.69 -14.95
CA LYS A 251 -9.85 17.27 -15.74
C LYS A 251 -10.49 16.25 -16.66
N PHE A 252 -9.69 15.41 -17.31
CA PHE A 252 -10.20 14.27 -18.07
C PHE A 252 -11.07 13.38 -17.19
N LEU A 253 -10.57 13.00 -16.00
CA LEU A 253 -11.30 12.15 -15.06
C LEU A 253 -12.60 12.82 -14.59
N SER A 254 -12.55 14.11 -14.28
CA SER A 254 -13.74 14.88 -13.89
C SER A 254 -14.77 14.93 -15.02
N TYR A 255 -14.37 15.24 -16.25
CA TYR A 255 -15.29 15.30 -17.39
C TYR A 255 -15.85 13.91 -17.76
N LEU A 256 -15.04 12.86 -17.64
CA LEU A 256 -15.46 11.47 -17.80
C LEU A 256 -16.61 11.12 -16.83
N LEU A 257 -16.42 11.38 -15.53
CA LEU A 257 -17.33 10.96 -14.46
C LEU A 257 -18.56 11.88 -14.29
N ASN A 258 -18.49 13.12 -14.77
CA ASN A 258 -19.56 14.10 -14.66
C ASN A 258 -20.35 14.32 -15.96
N GLY A 259 -19.74 14.08 -17.12
CA GLY A 259 -20.33 14.36 -18.44
C GLY A 259 -20.40 13.13 -19.34
N SER A 260 -19.26 12.59 -19.76
CA SER A 260 -19.23 11.58 -20.83
C SER A 260 -19.98 10.30 -20.50
N LEU A 261 -19.91 9.83 -19.25
CA LEU A 261 -20.67 8.66 -18.79
C LEU A 261 -22.19 8.86 -18.89
N SER A 262 -22.69 9.98 -18.35
CA SER A 262 -24.14 10.25 -18.32
C SER A 262 -24.72 10.44 -19.73
N CYS A 263 -23.97 11.08 -20.64
CA CYS A 263 -24.32 11.19 -22.06
C CYS A 263 -24.48 9.83 -22.78
N GLN A 264 -23.94 8.75 -22.22
CA GLN A 264 -24.04 7.39 -22.76
C GLN A 264 -24.94 6.46 -21.91
N ASN A 265 -25.68 7.00 -20.94
CA ASN A 265 -26.46 6.23 -19.95
C ASN A 265 -25.61 5.21 -19.16
N ILE A 266 -24.35 5.56 -18.90
CA ILE A 266 -23.46 4.80 -18.01
C ILE A 266 -23.35 5.58 -16.70
N GLU A 267 -23.42 4.88 -15.58
CA GLU A 267 -23.25 5.46 -14.24
C GLU A 267 -21.82 5.26 -13.73
N PHE A 268 -21.39 6.02 -12.72
CA PHE A 268 -20.20 5.63 -11.95
C PHE A 268 -20.59 4.57 -10.91
N SER A 269 -19.65 3.73 -10.49
CA SER A 269 -19.84 2.77 -9.41
C SER A 269 -18.50 2.45 -8.74
N PHE A 270 -18.55 1.64 -7.68
CA PHE A 270 -17.38 1.17 -6.95
C PHE A 270 -17.65 -0.23 -6.37
N PRO A 271 -16.61 -0.99 -5.99
CA PRO A 271 -16.73 -2.41 -5.67
C PRO A 271 -17.76 -2.74 -4.57
N ALA A 272 -17.76 -1.98 -3.47
CA ALA A 272 -18.69 -2.21 -2.37
C ALA A 272 -20.17 -2.03 -2.80
N LEU A 273 -20.45 -1.01 -3.61
CA LEU A 273 -21.78 -0.79 -4.19
C LEU A 273 -22.17 -1.90 -5.16
N GLN A 274 -21.23 -2.43 -5.94
CA GLN A 274 -21.48 -3.56 -6.83
C GLN A 274 -21.83 -4.85 -6.07
N LEU A 275 -21.20 -5.09 -4.91
CA LEU A 275 -21.51 -6.25 -4.08
C LEU A 275 -22.95 -6.24 -3.54
N GLN A 276 -23.54 -5.05 -3.30
CA GLN A 276 -24.95 -4.94 -2.93
C GLN A 276 -25.90 -5.32 -4.08
N LYS A 277 -25.48 -5.14 -5.33
CA LYS A 277 -26.30 -5.33 -6.54
C LYS A 277 -26.16 -6.74 -7.13
N GLN A 278 -24.97 -7.34 -7.04
CA GLN A 278 -24.66 -8.59 -7.71
C GLN A 278 -25.23 -9.81 -6.98
N LYS A 279 -26.23 -10.46 -7.59
CA LYS A 279 -26.91 -11.64 -7.02
C LYS A 279 -26.14 -12.95 -7.15
N VAL A 280 -25.36 -13.10 -8.21
CA VAL A 280 -24.61 -14.34 -8.51
C VAL A 280 -23.13 -14.03 -8.49
N ILE A 281 -22.40 -14.66 -7.57
CA ILE A 281 -20.95 -14.50 -7.43
C ILE A 281 -20.29 -15.83 -7.83
N PRO A 282 -19.81 -15.97 -9.08
CA PRO A 282 -19.18 -17.20 -9.54
C PRO A 282 -17.88 -17.50 -8.79
N LEU A 283 -17.57 -18.78 -8.63
CA LEU A 283 -16.31 -19.22 -8.03
C LEU A 283 -15.13 -18.97 -8.98
N VAL A 284 -13.98 -18.64 -8.41
CA VAL A 284 -12.71 -18.55 -9.13
C VAL A 284 -11.57 -19.02 -8.22
N LYS A 285 -10.50 -19.53 -8.83
CA LYS A 285 -9.22 -19.77 -8.15
C LYS A 285 -8.23 -18.67 -8.54
N ILE A 286 -7.25 -18.42 -7.69
CA ILE A 286 -6.16 -17.49 -7.99
C ILE A 286 -4.83 -18.23 -8.08
N LYS A 287 -3.89 -17.64 -8.82
CA LYS A 287 -2.50 -18.08 -8.86
C LYS A 287 -1.74 -17.40 -7.73
N GLU A 288 -1.04 -18.20 -6.92
CA GLU A 288 -0.26 -17.68 -5.80
C GLU A 288 0.99 -16.90 -6.24
N ASN A 289 1.45 -16.02 -5.36
CA ASN A 289 2.68 -15.25 -5.53
C ASN A 289 2.69 -14.43 -6.82
N THR A 290 1.52 -13.96 -7.25
CA THR A 290 1.34 -13.11 -8.44
C THR A 290 1.21 -11.64 -8.05
N SER A 291 1.29 -10.74 -9.04
CA SER A 291 1.15 -9.28 -8.86
C SER A 291 0.65 -8.62 -10.16
N TRP A 292 0.24 -7.35 -10.12
CA TRP A 292 -0.18 -6.61 -11.32
C TRP A 292 0.96 -5.99 -12.13
N SER A 293 2.09 -5.70 -11.49
CA SER A 293 3.18 -4.93 -12.13
C SER A 293 4.29 -5.85 -12.64
N CYS A 294 4.14 -7.18 -12.49
CA CYS A 294 5.06 -8.18 -12.99
C CYS A 294 4.37 -9.51 -13.34
N HIS A 295 4.56 -9.96 -14.59
CA HIS A 295 4.09 -11.27 -15.05
C HIS A 295 4.86 -12.45 -14.44
N HIS A 296 6.05 -12.20 -13.85
CA HIS A 296 6.80 -13.18 -13.06
C HIS A 296 6.37 -13.19 -11.58
N GLY A 297 5.21 -12.59 -11.28
CA GLY A 297 4.66 -12.50 -9.94
C GLY A 297 5.53 -11.65 -9.00
N VAL A 298 5.74 -12.13 -7.78
CA VAL A 298 6.48 -11.38 -6.75
C VAL A 298 8.01 -11.38 -6.93
N GLU A 299 8.53 -12.03 -7.98
CA GLU A 299 9.99 -12.14 -8.20
C GLU A 299 10.67 -10.76 -8.36
N ARG A 300 9.95 -9.77 -8.92
CA ARG A 300 10.43 -8.37 -9.06
C ARG A 300 11.00 -7.81 -7.75
N TRP A 301 10.46 -8.22 -6.59
CA TRP A 301 10.81 -7.65 -5.27
C TRP A 301 11.74 -8.53 -4.42
N ARG A 302 12.21 -9.67 -4.94
CA ARG A 302 13.11 -10.56 -4.18
C ARG A 302 14.34 -11.05 -4.95
N GLY A 303 14.37 -10.92 -6.27
CA GLY A 303 15.47 -11.48 -7.05
C GLY A 303 15.58 -10.93 -8.46
N VAL A 304 16.21 -11.74 -9.33
CA VAL A 304 16.46 -11.38 -10.72
C VAL A 304 15.18 -11.61 -11.51
N CYS A 305 14.69 -10.53 -12.13
CA CYS A 305 13.46 -10.55 -12.91
C CYS A 305 13.70 -9.82 -14.23
N SER A 306 13.33 -10.43 -15.35
CA SER A 306 13.51 -9.82 -16.68
C SER A 306 12.68 -8.54 -16.90
N CYS A 307 11.67 -8.28 -16.05
CA CYS A 307 10.96 -6.99 -16.01
C CYS A 307 11.79 -5.86 -15.40
N THR A 308 12.96 -6.15 -14.83
CA THR A 308 13.87 -5.16 -14.25
C THR A 308 15.31 -5.51 -14.60
N LEU A 309 15.89 -4.74 -15.52
CA LEU A 309 17.30 -4.89 -15.89
C LEU A 309 18.20 -4.73 -14.66
N ASN A 310 19.35 -5.42 -14.65
CA ASN A 310 20.39 -5.31 -13.62
C ASN A 310 19.87 -5.50 -12.17
N SER A 311 18.93 -6.43 -11.96
CA SER A 311 18.25 -6.67 -10.68
C SER A 311 18.99 -7.63 -9.73
N GLU A 312 20.24 -7.99 -10.01
CA GLU A 312 21.04 -8.96 -9.25
C GLU A 312 21.25 -8.53 -7.79
N TRP A 313 21.25 -7.22 -7.50
CA TRP A 313 21.40 -6.66 -6.17
C TRP A 313 20.19 -6.90 -5.24
N LYS A 314 19.01 -7.18 -5.81
CA LYS A 314 17.75 -7.31 -5.04
C LYS A 314 17.78 -8.51 -4.10
N LYS A 315 18.26 -9.66 -4.58
CA LYS A 315 18.37 -10.90 -3.80
C LYS A 315 19.28 -10.76 -2.57
N PRO A 316 20.57 -10.37 -2.70
CA PRO A 316 21.43 -10.23 -1.54
C PRO A 316 20.90 -9.18 -0.54
N LEU A 317 20.31 -8.08 -1.01
CA LEU A 317 19.66 -7.11 -0.13
C LEU A 317 18.52 -7.76 0.66
N ARG A 318 17.61 -8.46 -0.03
CA ARG A 318 16.45 -9.09 0.61
C ARG A 318 16.87 -10.15 1.63
N GLU A 319 17.88 -10.96 1.30
CA GLU A 319 18.45 -11.96 2.21
C GLU A 319 19.06 -11.31 3.46
N ALA A 320 19.82 -10.22 3.29
CA ALA A 320 20.39 -9.46 4.40
C ALA A 320 19.30 -8.89 5.33
N LEU A 321 18.27 -8.25 4.76
CA LEU A 321 17.18 -7.68 5.55
C LEU A 321 16.35 -8.75 6.24
N ASN A 322 16.12 -9.91 5.61
CA ASN A 322 15.45 -11.05 6.27
C ASN A 322 16.26 -11.59 7.46
N GLN A 323 17.60 -11.66 7.34
CA GLN A 323 18.46 -12.08 8.45
C GLN A 323 18.40 -11.07 9.61
N LEU A 324 18.49 -9.79 9.29
CA LEU A 324 18.36 -8.70 10.28
C LEU A 324 17.02 -8.74 10.99
N SER A 325 15.93 -8.91 10.24
CA SER A 325 14.57 -8.97 10.80
C SER A 325 14.44 -10.10 11.82
N ARG A 326 14.99 -11.30 11.54
CA ARG A 326 14.97 -12.41 12.50
C ARG A 326 15.77 -12.10 13.77
N GLY A 327 16.93 -11.46 13.65
CA GLY A 327 17.73 -11.05 14.79
C GLY A 327 17.02 -10.03 15.67
N ILE A 328 16.44 -9.00 15.05
CA ILE A 328 15.66 -7.96 15.74
C ILE A 328 14.44 -8.56 16.44
N ASP A 329 13.73 -9.49 15.77
CA ASP A 329 12.56 -10.18 16.31
C ASP A 329 12.92 -11.04 17.53
N GLN A 330 14.07 -11.75 17.49
CA GLN A 330 14.54 -12.55 18.62
C GLN A 330 14.86 -11.69 19.83
N ILE A 331 15.66 -10.63 19.65
CA ILE A 331 16.05 -9.73 20.73
C ILE A 331 14.83 -8.99 21.29
N TYR A 332 13.87 -8.61 20.43
CA TYR A 332 12.59 -8.03 20.85
C TYR A 332 11.85 -8.94 21.82
N PHE A 333 11.67 -10.20 21.44
CA PHE A 333 10.96 -11.15 22.28
C PHE A 333 11.69 -11.37 23.61
N GLU A 334 12.99 -11.67 23.57
CA GLU A 334 13.80 -11.91 24.78
C GLU A 334 13.84 -10.69 25.71
N SER A 335 13.91 -9.48 25.15
CA SER A 335 14.01 -8.24 25.91
C SER A 335 12.70 -7.81 26.57
N CYS A 336 11.56 -8.25 26.04
CA CYS A 336 10.25 -7.76 26.43
C CYS A 336 9.33 -8.81 27.08
N GLN A 337 9.59 -10.12 26.91
CA GLN A 337 8.68 -11.18 27.39
C GLN A 337 8.43 -11.19 28.90
N GLU A 338 9.40 -10.76 29.71
CA GLU A 338 9.24 -10.71 31.18
C GLU A 338 8.41 -9.51 31.64
N ILE A 339 8.30 -8.47 30.80
CA ILE A 339 7.66 -7.20 31.16
C ILE A 339 6.29 -7.05 30.51
N LEU A 340 6.18 -7.38 29.22
CA LEU A 340 4.93 -7.31 28.45
C LEU A 340 4.14 -8.62 28.57
N LYS A 341 2.84 -8.51 28.81
CA LYS A 341 1.90 -9.65 28.86
C LYS A 341 1.95 -10.52 27.60
N ASN A 342 2.06 -9.86 26.45
CA ASN A 342 2.20 -10.49 25.16
C ASN A 342 3.01 -9.55 24.24
N PRO A 343 4.29 -9.82 24.00
CA PRO A 343 5.13 -8.97 23.16
C PRO A 343 4.56 -8.80 21.74
N TRP A 344 4.14 -9.88 21.09
CA TRP A 344 3.68 -9.81 19.70
C TRP A 344 2.36 -9.04 19.55
N GLU A 345 1.40 -9.27 20.45
CA GLU A 345 0.17 -8.47 20.48
C GLU A 345 0.49 -6.99 20.79
N SER A 346 1.44 -6.73 21.69
CA SER A 346 1.87 -5.37 22.01
C SER A 346 2.51 -4.69 20.80
N ARG A 347 3.32 -5.40 20.01
CA ARG A 347 3.85 -4.90 18.74
C ARG A 347 2.71 -4.55 17.77
N ASP A 348 1.73 -5.43 17.60
CA ASP A 348 0.60 -5.19 16.70
C ASP A 348 -0.27 -4.02 17.17
N ARG A 349 -0.48 -3.87 18.48
CA ARG A 349 -1.24 -2.78 19.09
C ARG A 349 -0.47 -1.46 19.20
N PHE A 350 0.84 -1.46 18.99
CA PHE A 350 1.64 -0.23 19.08
C PHE A 350 1.22 0.84 18.05
N ILE A 351 0.50 0.44 16.99
CA ILE A 351 -0.14 1.36 16.06
C ILE A 351 -1.06 2.39 16.75
N GLU A 352 -1.69 2.05 17.88
CA GLU A 352 -2.50 3.00 18.67
C GLU A 352 -1.68 4.19 19.19
N VAL A 353 -0.41 3.94 19.50
CA VAL A 353 0.53 4.98 19.95
C VAL A 353 1.06 5.75 18.75
N ILE A 354 1.42 5.06 17.66
CA ILE A 354 1.92 5.68 16.43
C ILE A 354 0.89 6.66 15.86
N LEU A 355 -0.39 6.29 15.86
CA LEU A 355 -1.48 7.12 15.33
C LEU A 355 -1.98 8.17 16.35
N GLY A 356 -1.41 8.22 17.55
CA GLY A 356 -1.73 9.19 18.59
C GLY A 356 -3.06 8.95 19.32
N GLU A 357 -3.67 7.77 19.17
CA GLU A 357 -4.92 7.42 19.86
C GLU A 357 -4.74 7.22 21.36
N GLN A 358 -3.57 6.72 21.76
CA GLN A 358 -3.20 6.53 23.15
C GLN A 358 -1.84 7.12 23.43
N LYS A 359 -1.71 7.77 24.59
CA LYS A 359 -0.41 8.14 25.13
C LYS A 359 0.36 6.86 25.47
N TYR A 360 1.65 6.84 25.14
CA TYR A 360 2.51 5.69 25.40
C TYR A 360 2.48 5.22 26.86
N SER A 361 2.45 6.15 27.83
CA SER A 361 2.41 5.81 29.27
C SER A 361 1.19 4.95 29.61
N ASP A 362 0.02 5.38 29.15
CA ASP A 362 -1.27 4.80 29.50
C ASP A 362 -1.43 3.47 28.77
N TRP A 363 -1.00 3.44 27.50
CA TRP A 363 -0.94 2.22 26.70
C TRP A 363 -0.04 1.16 27.36
N LEU A 364 1.17 1.55 27.78
CA LEU A 364 2.13 0.62 28.37
C LEU A 364 1.60 0.00 29.67
N MET A 365 0.98 0.80 30.54
CA MET A 365 0.38 0.30 31.80
C MET A 365 -0.62 -0.84 31.58
N ASN A 366 -1.35 -0.81 30.46
CA ASN A 366 -2.30 -1.87 30.13
C ASN A 366 -1.63 -3.13 29.58
N LYS A 367 -0.44 -2.98 28.97
CA LYS A 367 0.29 -4.06 28.28
C LYS A 367 1.30 -4.79 29.16
N THR A 368 1.69 -4.25 30.31
CA THR A 368 2.69 -4.87 31.20
C THR A 368 2.08 -5.74 32.30
N HIS A 369 2.84 -6.74 32.79
CA HIS A 369 2.44 -7.59 33.93
C HIS A 369 2.39 -6.83 35.26
N TYR A 370 3.28 -5.85 35.41
CA TYR A 370 3.46 -5.01 36.59
C TYR A 370 3.76 -3.57 36.13
N PRO A 371 3.64 -2.56 37.01
CA PRO A 371 4.05 -1.20 36.69
C PRO A 371 5.52 -1.15 36.28
N ALA A 372 5.79 -0.85 35.00
CA ALA A 372 7.15 -0.82 34.45
C ALA A 372 7.95 0.34 35.07
N SER A 373 9.23 0.09 35.39
CA SER A 373 10.14 1.14 35.80
C SER A 373 10.40 2.13 34.66
N ALA A 374 11.00 3.29 34.93
CA ALA A 374 11.38 4.24 33.88
C ALA A 374 12.38 3.62 32.88
N ALA A 375 13.29 2.77 33.36
CA ALA A 375 14.24 2.05 32.52
C ALA A 375 13.53 1.00 31.63
N ASP A 376 12.62 0.21 32.20
CA ASP A 376 11.82 -0.76 31.44
C ASP A 376 10.97 -0.08 30.38
N SER A 377 10.32 1.04 30.75
CA SER A 377 9.51 1.85 29.87
C SER A 377 10.30 2.38 28.68
N ALA A 378 11.51 2.90 28.92
CA ALA A 378 12.41 3.37 27.86
C ALA A 378 12.87 2.22 26.96
N LYS A 379 13.29 1.09 27.57
CA LYS A 379 13.71 -0.12 26.85
C LYS A 379 12.61 -0.65 25.92
N ILE A 380 11.39 -0.81 26.43
CA ILE A 380 10.24 -1.28 25.64
C ILE A 380 9.93 -0.30 24.50
N ARG A 381 10.00 1.01 24.76
CA ARG A 381 9.75 2.02 23.72
C ARG A 381 10.74 1.86 22.58
N SER A 382 12.03 1.78 22.88
CA SER A 382 13.09 1.59 21.88
C SER A 382 12.92 0.26 21.13
N MET A 383 12.57 -0.83 21.82
CA MET A 383 12.31 -2.13 21.17
C MET A 383 11.08 -2.12 20.26
N LEU A 384 10.00 -1.43 20.64
CA LEU A 384 8.82 -1.27 19.79
C LEU A 384 9.10 -0.36 18.59
N GLN A 385 9.85 0.72 18.78
CA GLN A 385 10.31 1.58 17.67
C GLN A 385 11.23 0.79 16.71
N ALA A 386 12.12 -0.06 17.23
CA ALA A 386 12.95 -0.94 16.42
C ALA A 386 12.08 -1.87 15.56
N GLN A 387 11.01 -2.41 16.13
CA GLN A 387 10.04 -3.22 15.40
C GLN A 387 9.30 -2.43 14.30
N VAL A 388 8.97 -1.16 14.52
CA VAL A 388 8.38 -0.28 13.48
C VAL A 388 9.36 -0.10 12.31
N GLU A 389 10.60 0.27 12.58
CA GLU A 389 11.63 0.47 11.55
C GLU A 389 11.96 -0.83 10.80
N ARG A 390 11.95 -1.97 11.52
CA ARG A 390 12.06 -3.31 10.95
C ARG A 390 10.90 -3.67 10.03
N GLN A 391 9.71 -3.09 10.18
CA GLN A 391 8.64 -3.22 9.19
C GLN A 391 8.89 -2.30 7.98
N ARG A 392 9.29 -1.05 8.21
CA ARG A 392 9.52 -0.03 7.17
C ARG A 392 10.60 -0.44 6.17
N MET A 393 11.64 -1.16 6.61
CA MET A 393 12.70 -1.62 5.70
C MET A 393 12.21 -2.59 4.60
N PHE A 394 10.97 -3.08 4.67
CA PHE A 394 10.35 -3.92 3.64
C PHE A 394 9.33 -3.19 2.74
N THR A 395 9.38 -1.86 2.70
CA THR A 395 8.59 -1.05 1.76
C THR A 395 8.91 -1.45 0.31
N SER A 396 7.89 -1.75 -0.51
CA SER A 396 8.10 -2.37 -1.82
C SER A 396 8.89 -1.52 -2.82
N CYS A 397 8.79 -0.19 -2.74
CA CYS A 397 9.47 0.74 -3.65
C CYS A 397 10.99 0.52 -3.69
N GLY A 398 11.59 0.10 -2.57
CA GLY A 398 13.01 -0.20 -2.48
C GLY A 398 13.47 -1.43 -3.26
N TRP A 399 12.55 -2.14 -3.95
CA TRP A 399 12.90 -3.19 -4.92
C TRP A 399 12.18 -3.04 -6.27
N PHE A 400 11.49 -1.93 -6.55
CA PHE A 400 10.71 -1.83 -7.78
C PHE A 400 11.59 -1.59 -9.03
N PHE A 401 12.61 -0.74 -8.88
CA PHE A 401 13.46 -0.22 -9.96
C PHE A 401 14.77 -1.00 -10.16
N GLU A 402 15.54 -0.59 -11.17
CA GLU A 402 16.71 -1.27 -11.70
C GLU A 402 18.01 -1.07 -10.92
N ASP A 403 18.15 0.03 -10.19
CA ASP A 403 19.42 0.40 -9.56
C ASP A 403 19.28 0.60 -8.05
N PHE A 404 20.30 0.15 -7.31
CA PHE A 404 20.36 0.26 -5.86
C PHE A 404 20.56 1.70 -5.38
N ASP A 405 21.30 2.54 -6.12
CA ASP A 405 21.64 3.92 -5.70
C ASP A 405 20.46 4.91 -5.81
N ARG A 406 19.25 4.42 -6.05
CA ARG A 406 18.06 5.25 -5.95
C ARG A 406 17.69 5.53 -4.49
N ILE A 407 16.83 6.51 -4.28
CA ILE A 407 16.40 6.90 -2.94
C ILE A 407 15.64 5.76 -2.25
N GLU A 408 14.80 5.02 -2.98
CA GLU A 408 13.90 4.04 -2.38
C GLU A 408 14.64 2.83 -1.77
N PRO A 409 15.62 2.19 -2.45
CA PRO A 409 16.41 1.11 -1.83
C PRO A 409 17.30 1.61 -0.69
N LYS A 410 17.86 2.83 -0.81
CA LYS A 410 18.67 3.44 0.25
C LYS A 410 17.84 3.69 1.51
N ASN A 411 16.61 4.17 1.39
CA ASN A 411 15.72 4.35 2.53
C ASN A 411 15.48 3.04 3.29
N ASN A 412 15.24 1.93 2.58
CA ASN A 412 15.11 0.62 3.22
C ASN A 412 16.35 0.22 4.04
N VAL A 413 17.54 0.51 3.53
CA VAL A 413 18.81 0.27 4.24
C VAL A 413 18.96 1.19 5.45
N ILE A 414 18.53 2.45 5.36
CA ILE A 414 18.56 3.40 6.48
C ILE A 414 17.57 2.98 7.57
N TYR A 415 16.37 2.51 7.23
CA TYR A 415 15.42 1.94 8.21
C TYR A 415 16.00 0.71 8.91
N ALA A 416 16.71 -0.15 8.17
CA ALA A 416 17.41 -1.28 8.76
C ALA A 416 18.50 -0.82 9.75
N ALA A 417 19.29 0.20 9.40
CA ALA A 417 20.29 0.78 10.28
C ALA A 417 19.66 1.36 11.57
N HIS A 418 18.54 2.09 11.43
CA HIS A 418 17.83 2.67 12.56
C HIS A 418 17.26 1.59 13.51
N ALA A 419 16.66 0.54 12.96
CA ALA A 419 16.16 -0.59 13.73
C ALA A 419 17.28 -1.27 14.55
N ILE A 420 18.48 -1.40 13.97
CA ILE A 420 19.64 -2.01 14.62
C ILE A 420 20.19 -1.11 15.72
N TRP A 421 20.29 0.19 15.46
CA TRP A 421 20.71 1.16 16.48
C TRP A 421 19.74 1.18 17.67
N LEU A 422 18.42 1.21 17.43
CA LEU A 422 17.41 1.15 18.49
C LEU A 422 17.48 -0.16 19.29
N THR A 423 17.71 -1.28 18.59
CA THR A 423 17.89 -2.61 19.23
C THR A 423 19.12 -2.62 20.12
N ARG A 424 20.24 -2.07 19.64
CA ARG A 424 21.49 -1.97 20.41
C ARG A 424 21.33 -1.04 21.61
N LEU A 425 20.65 0.09 21.45
CA LEU A 425 20.37 1.04 22.54
C LEU A 425 19.59 0.37 23.67
N ALA A 426 18.63 -0.49 23.34
CA ALA A 426 17.75 -1.14 24.31
C ALA A 426 18.32 -2.44 24.93
N SER A 427 19.13 -3.19 24.19
CA SER A 427 19.60 -4.53 24.59
C SER A 427 21.10 -4.64 24.83
N GLY A 428 21.90 -3.70 24.32
CA GLY A 428 23.37 -3.78 24.28
C GLY A 428 23.91 -4.72 23.19
N VAL A 429 23.06 -5.44 22.45
CA VAL A 429 23.47 -6.39 21.42
C VAL A 429 23.63 -5.67 20.08
N ASP A 430 24.80 -5.81 19.46
CA ASP A 430 25.07 -5.28 18.13
C ASP A 430 24.93 -6.36 17.04
N LEU A 431 23.94 -6.18 16.18
CA LEU A 431 23.66 -7.07 15.05
C LEU A 431 24.36 -6.63 13.76
N ALA A 432 24.90 -5.41 13.70
CA ALA A 432 25.50 -4.85 12.49
C ALA A 432 26.60 -5.74 11.87
N PRO A 433 27.55 -6.32 12.65
CA PRO A 433 28.62 -7.16 12.08
C PRO A 433 28.09 -8.36 11.28
N SER A 434 26.95 -8.92 11.68
CA SER A 434 26.36 -10.10 11.03
C SER A 434 25.71 -9.81 9.68
N ALA A 435 25.35 -8.55 9.40
CA ALA A 435 24.63 -8.14 8.21
C ALA A 435 25.52 -7.57 7.10
N ILE A 436 26.65 -6.95 7.49
CA ILE A 436 27.58 -6.30 6.56
C ILE A 436 27.99 -7.21 5.38
N PRO A 437 28.37 -8.50 5.58
CA PRO A 437 28.78 -9.35 4.45
C PRO A 437 27.68 -9.61 3.41
N ALA A 438 26.41 -9.62 3.82
CA ALA A 438 25.28 -9.81 2.93
C ALA A 438 24.90 -8.49 2.24
N LEU A 439 24.91 -7.37 2.98
CA LEU A 439 24.69 -6.02 2.44
C LEU A 439 25.75 -5.63 1.40
N ASP A 440 27.00 -6.04 1.58
CA ASP A 440 28.10 -5.69 0.66
C ASP A 440 27.90 -6.24 -0.76
N LYS A 441 27.16 -7.35 -0.88
CA LYS A 441 26.82 -7.98 -2.17
C LYS A 441 25.74 -7.21 -2.93
N ALA A 442 24.94 -6.39 -2.25
CA ALA A 442 23.97 -5.52 -2.90
C ALA A 442 24.67 -4.24 -3.34
N ARG A 443 24.84 -4.06 -4.65
CA ARG A 443 25.65 -2.99 -5.24
C ARG A 443 24.94 -2.33 -6.40
N SER A 444 25.06 -1.01 -6.50
CA SER A 444 24.67 -0.28 -7.71
C SER A 444 25.57 -0.68 -8.87
N TRP A 445 24.95 -1.07 -9.99
CA TRP A 445 25.68 -1.36 -11.22
C TRP A 445 26.22 -0.08 -11.88
N ARG A 446 25.68 1.10 -11.53
CA ARG A 446 26.09 2.40 -12.08
C ARG A 446 27.24 3.02 -11.30
N THR A 447 27.10 3.14 -9.98
CA THR A 447 28.04 3.88 -9.14
C THR A 447 28.97 2.98 -8.34
N GLY A 448 28.65 1.69 -8.26
CA GLY A 448 29.38 0.75 -7.41
C GLY A 448 29.11 0.92 -5.91
N LEU A 449 28.22 1.84 -5.51
CA LEU A 449 27.79 2.03 -4.12
C LEU A 449 27.19 0.75 -3.57
N THR A 450 27.65 0.30 -2.40
CA THR A 450 27.13 -0.90 -1.75
C THR A 450 26.11 -0.56 -0.66
N ALA A 451 25.22 -1.50 -0.34
CA ALA A 451 24.31 -1.33 0.78
C ALA A 451 25.04 -1.30 2.13
N SER A 452 26.20 -1.95 2.25
CA SER A 452 27.04 -1.89 3.45
C SER A 452 27.58 -0.47 3.71
N GLN A 453 27.95 0.28 2.67
CA GLN A 453 28.36 1.68 2.79
C GLN A 453 27.23 2.57 3.29
N VAL A 454 26.06 2.49 2.64
CA VAL A 454 24.86 3.24 3.05
C VAL A 454 24.45 2.91 4.48
N PHE A 455 24.47 1.63 4.85
CA PHE A 455 24.15 1.15 6.19
C PHE A 455 25.10 1.72 7.25
N ASN A 456 26.42 1.63 7.02
CA ASN A 456 27.41 2.13 7.97
C ASN A 456 27.36 3.66 8.13
N ASP A 457 27.13 4.39 7.05
CA ASP A 457 26.99 5.85 7.11
C ASP A 457 25.73 6.24 7.87
N ALA A 458 24.62 5.51 7.68
CA ALA A 458 23.41 5.71 8.47
C ALA A 458 23.62 5.38 9.96
N LEU A 459 24.27 4.25 10.30
CA LEU A 459 24.56 3.91 11.70
C LEU A 459 25.39 4.99 12.39
N LYS A 460 26.46 5.47 11.75
CA LYS A 460 27.27 6.57 12.30
C LYS A 460 26.44 7.83 12.55
N ARG A 461 25.46 8.13 11.69
CA ARG A 461 24.56 9.27 11.89
C ARG A 461 23.63 9.09 13.10
N PHE A 462 23.22 7.86 13.44
CA PHE A 462 22.40 7.62 14.63
C PHE A 462 23.22 7.55 15.93
N GLU A 463 24.52 7.22 15.84
CA GLU A 463 25.42 7.16 16.99
C GLU A 463 25.93 8.55 17.46
N ASN A 464 25.94 9.54 16.56
CA ASN A 464 26.33 10.93 16.83
C ASN A 464 25.11 11.81 17.03
#